data_AF-A0A7D5SML6-F1
#
_entry.id   AF-A0A7D5SML6-F1
#
_cell.length_a   1.000
_cell.length_b   1.000
_cell.length_c   1.000
_cell.angle_alpha   90.00
_cell.angle_beta   90.00
_cell.angle_gamma   90.00
#
_symmetry.space_group_name_H-M   'P 1'
#
loop_
_entity.id
_entity.type
_entity.pdbx_description
1 polymer ?
#
loop_
_entity_poly.entity_id
_entity_poly.type
_entity_poly.pdbx_seq_one_letter_code
_entity_poly.pdbx_strand_id
1 'polypeptide(L)'
;MASFLGKKMTPQLAQEIGSRLATRIEGPCIQHRLGQVSIKMYDKFHRVLRLETTTNDVSCFKHYRKGEHRDHHETHEIAPLRKTIYSLIDLRQILLGCHRRYLEYLSALDDPSAGDRNLHRLTRPKIVDGHTLQGFNFFDSTQQTSLRALQRPEFNIQGIRRADLSRFLPNLSVSSMTRYLGRLRKFGLIKKVAHSDRHDLTRLGRSAIAAACRITAQIIVPALAGATA
;
A
#
# COMPACT_ATOMS: atom_id res chain seq x y z
N MET A 1 -10.20 20.51 -3.11
CA MET A 1 -9.93 21.14 -4.42
C MET A 1 -8.70 20.47 -5.01
N ALA A 2 -8.83 19.74 -6.12
CA ALA A 2 -7.72 18.93 -6.64
C ALA A 2 -6.63 19.84 -7.26
N SER A 3 -5.37 19.56 -6.94
CA SER A 3 -4.20 20.24 -7.48
C SER A 3 -3.22 19.23 -8.06
N PHE A 4 -2.66 19.50 -9.24
CA PHE A 4 -1.67 18.63 -9.88
C PHE A 4 -0.37 19.41 -10.06
N LEU A 5 0.74 18.88 -9.50
CA LEU A 5 2.06 19.52 -9.51
C LEU A 5 2.08 20.99 -9.03
N GLY A 6 1.20 21.34 -8.08
CA GLY A 6 1.14 22.70 -7.50
C GLY A 6 0.26 23.70 -8.25
N LYS A 7 -0.45 23.27 -9.31
CA LYS A 7 -1.47 24.11 -9.98
C LYS A 7 -2.89 23.69 -9.56
N LYS A 8 -3.78 24.67 -9.36
CA LYS A 8 -5.22 24.42 -9.16
C LYS A 8 -5.83 23.89 -10.45
N MET A 9 -6.63 22.84 -10.37
CA MET A 9 -7.31 22.26 -11.54
C MET A 9 -8.44 23.17 -12.04
N THR A 10 -8.15 23.99 -13.05
CA THR A 10 -9.14 24.74 -13.86
C THR A 10 -9.58 23.91 -15.07
N PRO A 11 -10.77 24.14 -15.67
CA PRO A 11 -11.24 23.39 -16.85
C PRO A 11 -10.28 23.42 -18.06
N GLN A 12 -9.59 24.53 -18.29
CA GLN A 12 -8.58 24.67 -19.34
C GLN A 12 -7.34 23.81 -19.04
N LEU A 13 -6.87 23.83 -17.80
CA LEU A 13 -5.77 22.98 -17.33
C LEU A 13 -6.13 21.49 -17.41
N ALA A 14 -7.40 21.13 -17.21
CA ALA A 14 -7.86 19.74 -17.31
C ALA A 14 -7.69 19.16 -18.72
N GLN A 15 -7.79 20.00 -19.77
CA GLN A 15 -7.53 19.60 -21.16
C GLN A 15 -6.04 19.35 -21.43
N GLU A 16 -5.14 19.94 -20.63
CA GLU A 16 -3.69 19.77 -20.74
C GLU A 16 -3.16 18.60 -19.89
N ILE A 17 -4.03 17.94 -19.11
CA ILE A 17 -3.67 16.79 -18.29
C ILE A 17 -3.83 15.51 -19.11
N GLY A 18 -2.75 14.73 -19.21
CA GLY A 18 -2.77 13.42 -19.85
C GLY A 18 -2.12 12.37 -18.98
N SER A 19 -2.69 11.17 -18.92
CA SER A 19 -2.08 10.00 -18.26
C SER A 19 -1.95 8.88 -19.27
N ARG A 20 -0.78 8.24 -19.33
CA ARG A 20 -0.52 7.11 -20.22
C ARG A 20 0.22 6.03 -19.45
N LEU A 21 -0.33 4.82 -19.45
CA LEU A 21 0.35 3.60 -19.04
C LEU A 21 0.70 2.81 -20.30
N ALA A 22 1.96 2.38 -20.42
CA ALA A 22 2.42 1.56 -21.53
C ALA A 22 3.46 0.54 -21.05
N THR A 23 3.34 -0.70 -21.51
CA THR A 23 4.36 -1.73 -21.31
C THR A 23 5.27 -1.76 -22.53
N ARG A 24 6.56 -1.51 -22.34
CA ARG A 24 7.60 -1.53 -23.38
C ARG A 24 8.55 -2.71 -23.14
N ILE A 25 9.43 -3.00 -24.10
CA ILE A 25 10.48 -4.02 -23.95
C ILE A 25 11.33 -3.76 -22.69
N GLU A 26 11.56 -2.50 -22.36
CA GLU A 26 12.36 -2.07 -21.21
C GLU A 26 11.62 -2.22 -19.86
N GLY A 27 10.29 -2.39 -19.91
CA GLY A 27 9.41 -2.47 -18.75
C GLY A 27 8.16 -1.58 -18.83
N PRO A 28 7.29 -1.65 -17.81
CA PRO A 28 6.15 -0.77 -17.67
C PRO A 28 6.59 0.68 -17.41
N CYS A 29 5.89 1.61 -18.06
CA CYS A 29 6.11 3.05 -17.95
C CYS A 29 4.75 3.74 -17.78
N ILE A 30 4.62 4.52 -16.71
CA ILE A 30 3.52 5.46 -16.53
C ILE A 30 4.03 6.88 -16.73
N GLN A 31 3.30 7.65 -17.53
CA GLN A 31 3.58 9.04 -17.82
C GLN A 31 2.36 9.88 -17.47
N HIS A 32 2.59 10.93 -16.68
CA HIS A 32 1.62 12.00 -16.50
C HIS A 32 2.14 13.27 -17.15
N ARG A 33 1.29 13.96 -17.88
CA ARG A 33 1.59 15.19 -18.61
C ARG A 33 0.70 16.31 -18.10
N LEU A 34 1.29 17.49 -17.98
CA LEU A 34 0.63 18.77 -17.72
C LEU A 34 1.21 19.80 -18.68
N GLY A 35 0.50 20.08 -19.77
CA GLY A 35 0.97 20.99 -20.81
C GLY A 35 2.29 20.52 -21.43
N GLN A 36 3.36 21.32 -21.30
CA GLN A 36 4.70 20.99 -21.81
C GLN A 36 5.61 20.28 -20.80
N VAL A 37 5.10 19.97 -19.61
CA VAL A 37 5.82 19.22 -18.58
C VAL A 37 5.27 17.81 -18.51
N SER A 38 6.14 16.82 -18.40
CA SER A 38 5.72 15.46 -18.09
C SER A 38 6.60 14.83 -17.02
N ILE A 39 5.98 14.00 -16.19
CA ILE A 39 6.68 13.13 -15.26
C ILE A 39 6.48 11.69 -15.74
N LYS A 40 7.58 10.96 -15.84
CA LYS A 40 7.59 9.55 -16.23
C LYS A 40 8.18 8.74 -15.10
N MET A 41 7.49 7.67 -14.75
CA MET A 41 7.98 6.63 -13.88
C MET A 41 8.05 5.34 -14.67
N TYR A 42 9.22 4.71 -14.72
CA TYR A 42 9.43 3.48 -15.46
C TYR A 42 10.42 2.57 -14.77
N ASP A 43 10.22 1.29 -14.99
CA ASP A 43 11.21 0.28 -14.67
C ASP A 43 12.35 0.36 -15.69
N LYS A 44 13.56 0.69 -15.23
CA LYS A 44 14.74 0.76 -16.09
C LYS A 44 15.48 -0.57 -16.02
N PHE A 45 15.32 -1.37 -17.07
CA PHE A 45 15.96 -2.67 -17.27
C PHE A 45 15.62 -3.71 -16.19
N HIS A 46 14.42 -3.67 -15.60
CA HIS A 46 14.01 -4.60 -14.53
C HIS A 46 14.87 -4.56 -13.28
N ARG A 47 15.54 -3.43 -13.02
CA ARG A 47 16.52 -3.29 -11.94
C ARG A 47 16.27 -2.10 -11.04
N VAL A 48 15.79 -0.99 -11.60
CA VAL A 48 15.63 0.25 -10.85
C VAL A 48 14.41 1.01 -11.34
N LEU A 49 13.55 1.40 -10.39
CA LEU A 49 12.49 2.35 -10.66
C LEU A 49 13.12 3.74 -10.87
N ARG A 50 12.89 4.34 -12.04
CA ARG A 50 13.35 5.69 -12.34
C ARG A 50 12.17 6.63 -12.44
N LEU A 51 12.31 7.77 -11.78
CA LEU A 51 11.42 8.91 -11.91
C LEU A 51 12.16 10.04 -12.62
N GLU A 52 11.57 10.59 -13.67
CA GLU A 52 12.12 11.74 -14.39
C GLU A 52 11.03 12.74 -14.71
N THR A 53 11.41 14.01 -14.75
CA THR A 53 10.54 15.11 -15.19
C THR A 53 11.19 15.70 -16.40
N THR A 54 10.45 15.76 -17.49
CA THR A 54 10.91 16.29 -18.77
C THR A 54 10.07 17.48 -19.16
N THR A 55 10.73 18.49 -19.71
CA THR A 55 10.05 19.62 -20.32
C THR A 55 10.92 20.21 -21.42
N ASN A 56 10.29 20.61 -22.52
CA ASN A 56 10.97 21.34 -23.59
C ASN A 56 10.88 22.87 -23.38
N ASP A 57 9.93 23.31 -22.56
CA ASP A 57 9.64 24.70 -22.24
C ASP A 57 9.61 24.92 -20.72
N VAL A 58 10.67 25.54 -20.22
CA VAL A 58 10.86 25.81 -18.79
C VAL A 58 10.09 27.02 -18.28
N SER A 59 9.48 27.82 -19.17
CA SER A 59 8.79 29.07 -18.80
C SER A 59 7.58 28.82 -17.88
N CYS A 60 7.05 27.60 -17.89
CA CYS A 60 5.99 27.17 -16.98
C CYS A 60 6.42 27.15 -15.50
N PHE A 61 7.72 27.09 -15.23
CA PHE A 61 8.30 27.19 -13.89
C PHE A 61 8.67 28.63 -13.58
N LYS A 62 8.46 29.04 -12.33
CA LYS A 62 8.82 30.38 -11.86
C LYS A 62 9.92 30.26 -10.81
N HIS A 63 10.82 31.23 -10.79
CA HIS A 63 11.85 31.38 -9.75
C HIS A 63 11.89 32.83 -9.30
N TYR A 64 12.36 33.01 -8.08
CA TYR A 64 12.63 34.33 -7.53
C TYR A 64 13.99 34.79 -8.05
N ARG A 65 14.01 35.92 -8.75
CA ARG A 65 15.25 36.50 -9.30
C ARG A 65 15.28 38.00 -9.14
N LYS A 66 16.49 38.55 -9.21
CA LYS A 66 16.73 39.98 -9.33
C LYS A 66 16.54 40.40 -10.78
N GLY A 67 15.60 41.31 -11.03
CA GLY A 67 15.40 41.97 -12.32
C GLY A 67 16.08 43.33 -12.31
N GLU A 68 16.91 43.58 -13.32
CA GLU A 68 17.47 44.90 -13.59
C GLU A 68 16.57 45.61 -14.60
N HIS A 69 15.97 46.72 -14.18
CA HIS A 69 15.19 47.59 -15.07
C HIS A 69 16.11 48.57 -15.78
N ARG A 70 15.65 49.10 -16.93
CA ARG A 70 16.39 50.09 -17.72
C ARG A 70 16.78 51.33 -16.91
N ASP A 71 16.02 51.62 -15.85
CA ASP A 71 16.22 52.77 -14.96
C ASP A 71 17.15 52.45 -13.77
N HIS A 72 17.96 51.38 -13.86
CA HIS A 72 18.91 50.92 -12.84
C HIS A 72 18.30 50.58 -11.46
N HIS A 73 16.96 50.51 -11.37
CA HIS A 73 16.29 49.99 -10.18
C HIS A 73 16.32 48.46 -10.18
N GLU A 74 16.70 47.92 -9.03
CA GLU A 74 16.78 46.49 -8.78
C GLU A 74 15.53 46.05 -8.03
N THR A 75 14.73 45.17 -8.64
CA THR A 75 13.57 44.58 -7.97
C THR A 75 13.69 43.08 -7.99
N HIS A 76 13.41 42.45 -6.85
CA HIS A 76 13.23 41.01 -6.84
C HIS A 76 11.80 40.64 -7.20
N GLU A 77 11.64 39.75 -8.17
CA GLU A 77 10.34 39.32 -8.67
C GLU A 77 10.30 37.81 -8.91
N ILE A 78 9.09 37.25 -8.85
CA ILE A 78 8.82 35.88 -9.27
C ILE A 78 8.61 35.89 -10.79
N ALA A 79 9.58 35.38 -11.54
CA ALA A 79 9.57 35.40 -12.99
C ALA A 79 9.66 33.98 -13.60
N PRO A 80 9.10 33.76 -14.81
CA PRO A 80 9.31 32.54 -15.59
C PRO A 80 10.79 32.21 -15.77
N LEU A 81 11.16 30.93 -15.69
CA LEU A 81 12.49 30.48 -16.06
C LEU A 81 12.72 30.72 -17.56
N ARG A 82 13.93 31.16 -17.91
CA ARG A 82 14.38 31.25 -19.30
C ARG A 82 15.19 30.01 -19.67
N LYS A 83 15.13 29.57 -20.93
CA LYS A 83 15.94 28.45 -21.42
C LYS A 83 17.39 28.90 -21.67
N THR A 84 18.16 29.02 -20.59
CA THR A 84 19.56 29.47 -20.61
C THR A 84 20.40 28.65 -19.63
N ILE A 85 21.73 28.65 -19.79
CA ILE A 85 22.67 27.93 -18.91
C ILE A 85 22.56 28.44 -17.46
N TYR A 86 22.27 29.73 -17.26
CA TYR A 86 22.11 30.33 -15.93
C TYR A 86 20.94 29.76 -15.13
N SER A 87 19.89 29.29 -15.81
CA SER A 87 18.69 28.72 -15.17
C SER A 87 18.88 27.28 -14.70
N LEU A 88 20.02 26.62 -14.97
CA LEU A 88 20.21 25.19 -14.70
C LEU A 88 20.16 24.84 -13.20
N ILE A 89 20.67 25.72 -12.34
CA ILE A 89 20.67 25.51 -10.89
C ILE A 89 19.24 25.53 -10.36
N ASP A 90 18.47 26.57 -10.71
CA ASP A 90 17.06 26.70 -10.31
C ASP A 90 16.22 25.57 -10.90
N LEU A 91 16.42 25.26 -12.18
CA LEU A 91 15.70 24.18 -12.85
C LEU A 91 15.96 22.84 -12.15
N ARG A 92 17.21 22.52 -11.78
CA ARG A 92 17.54 21.30 -11.05
C ARG A 92 16.76 21.22 -9.73
N GLN A 93 16.70 22.30 -8.95
CA GLN A 93 15.99 22.32 -7.68
C GLN A 93 14.47 22.14 -7.88
N ILE A 94 13.91 22.81 -8.89
CA ILE A 94 12.48 22.74 -9.22
C ILE A 94 12.11 21.32 -9.65
N LEU A 95 12.87 20.71 -10.56
CA LEU A 95 12.61 19.35 -11.03
C LEU A 95 12.78 18.31 -9.91
N LEU A 96 13.76 18.48 -9.02
CA LEU A 96 13.89 17.64 -7.82
C LEU A 96 12.68 17.78 -6.90
N GLY A 97 12.16 19.00 -6.72
CA GLY A 97 10.93 19.25 -5.98
C GLY A 97 9.70 18.58 -6.63
N CYS A 98 9.62 18.58 -7.95
CA CYS A 98 8.58 17.83 -8.69
C CYS A 98 8.66 16.33 -8.41
N HIS A 99 9.86 15.74 -8.41
CA HIS A 99 10.07 14.32 -8.06
C HIS A 99 9.62 14.02 -6.64
N ARG A 100 10.04 14.82 -5.66
CA ARG A 100 9.67 14.63 -4.26
C ARG A 100 8.16 14.66 -4.06
N ARG A 101 7.48 15.71 -4.54
CA ARG A 101 6.01 15.80 -4.44
C ARG A 101 5.29 14.65 -5.13
N TYR A 102 5.82 14.20 -6.26
CA TYR A 102 5.24 13.07 -6.98
C TYR A 102 5.44 11.74 -6.22
N LEU A 103 6.61 11.51 -5.60
CA LEU A 103 6.85 10.36 -4.73
C LEU A 103 5.99 10.41 -3.46
N GLU A 104 5.84 11.57 -2.84
CA GLU A 104 4.94 11.78 -1.70
C GLU A 104 3.49 11.44 -2.07
N TYR A 105 3.02 11.93 -3.23
CA TYR A 105 1.71 11.57 -3.77
C TYR A 105 1.57 10.06 -3.95
N LEU A 106 2.55 9.39 -4.57
CA LEU A 106 2.51 7.93 -4.75
C LEU A 106 2.51 7.19 -3.42
N SER A 107 3.28 7.67 -2.44
CA SER A 107 3.36 7.05 -1.11
C SER A 107 2.08 7.18 -0.29
N ALA A 108 1.25 8.18 -0.62
CA ALA A 108 -0.07 8.36 -0.02
C ALA A 108 -1.16 7.48 -0.66
N LEU A 109 -0.86 6.80 -1.78
CA LEU A 109 -1.79 5.86 -2.40
C LEU A 109 -1.74 4.53 -1.64
N ASP A 110 -2.90 4.07 -1.18
CA ASP A 110 -3.03 2.73 -0.61
C ASP A 110 -2.82 1.67 -1.70
N ASP A 111 -1.90 0.73 -1.46
CA ASP A 111 -1.71 -0.45 -2.30
C ASP A 111 -2.24 -1.72 -1.58
N PRO A 112 -3.47 -2.16 -1.90
CA PRO A 112 -4.03 -3.38 -1.31
C PRO A 112 -3.46 -4.66 -1.92
N SER A 113 -2.55 -4.61 -2.91
CA SER A 113 -2.03 -5.80 -3.62
C SER A 113 -1.32 -6.78 -2.70
N ALA A 114 -0.68 -6.30 -1.63
CA ALA A 114 -0.13 -7.18 -0.59
C ALA A 114 -1.24 -7.89 0.20
N GLY A 115 -2.36 -7.19 0.46
CA GLY A 115 -3.56 -7.74 1.09
C GLY A 115 -4.20 -8.83 0.25
N ASP A 116 -4.39 -8.59 -1.05
CA ASP A 116 -4.96 -9.56 -2.00
C ASP A 116 -4.13 -10.85 -2.07
N ARG A 117 -2.80 -10.72 -2.26
CA ARG A 117 -1.88 -11.87 -2.24
C ARG A 117 -1.92 -12.64 -0.92
N ASN A 118 -2.01 -11.94 0.20
CA ASN A 118 -2.13 -12.56 1.52
C ASN A 118 -3.46 -13.29 1.68
N LEU A 119 -4.58 -12.69 1.24
CA LEU A 119 -5.89 -13.31 1.28
C LEU A 119 -5.91 -14.58 0.45
N HIS A 120 -5.45 -14.51 -0.80
CA HIS A 120 -5.34 -15.65 -1.71
C HIS A 120 -4.49 -16.78 -1.11
N ARG A 121 -3.33 -16.44 -0.53
CA ARG A 121 -2.49 -17.41 0.18
C ARG A 121 -3.20 -18.07 1.36
N LEU A 122 -4.04 -17.35 2.09
CA LEU A 122 -4.72 -17.88 3.28
C LEU A 122 -5.93 -18.74 2.94
N THR A 123 -6.65 -18.42 1.88
CA THR A 123 -7.91 -19.11 1.52
C THR A 123 -7.70 -20.29 0.58
N ARG A 124 -6.59 -20.34 -0.16
CA ARG A 124 -6.29 -21.48 -1.04
C ARG A 124 -5.64 -22.66 -0.31
N PRO A 125 -5.91 -23.91 -0.77
CA PRO A 125 -5.18 -25.07 -0.32
C PRO A 125 -3.67 -24.93 -0.58
N LYS A 126 -2.86 -25.47 0.32
CA LYS A 126 -1.40 -25.44 0.24
C LYS A 126 -0.84 -26.85 0.41
N ILE A 127 0.04 -27.27 -0.48
CA ILE A 127 0.76 -28.54 -0.36
C ILE A 127 1.97 -28.35 0.56
N VAL A 128 2.08 -29.19 1.58
CA VAL A 128 3.14 -29.17 2.58
C VAL A 128 3.56 -30.61 2.86
N ASP A 129 4.83 -30.92 2.65
CA ASP A 129 5.40 -32.24 2.93
C ASP A 129 4.61 -33.38 2.24
N GLY A 130 4.16 -33.15 0.99
CA GLY A 130 3.34 -34.10 0.22
C GLY A 130 1.84 -34.12 0.54
N HIS A 131 1.40 -33.37 1.55
CA HIS A 131 0.00 -33.35 1.99
C HIS A 131 -0.69 -32.02 1.69
N THR A 132 -1.95 -32.09 1.26
CA THR A 132 -2.77 -30.89 1.02
C THR A 132 -3.37 -30.37 2.33
N LEU A 133 -2.94 -29.19 2.76
CA LEU A 133 -3.56 -28.44 3.84
C LEU A 133 -4.63 -27.52 3.27
N GLN A 134 -5.86 -27.65 3.76
CA GLN A 134 -6.95 -26.76 3.36
C GLN A 134 -6.70 -25.33 3.82
N GLY A 135 -7.10 -24.37 2.98
CA GLY A 135 -7.09 -22.95 3.33
C GLY A 135 -8.09 -22.63 4.44
N PHE A 136 -8.03 -21.40 4.93
CA PHE A 136 -8.96 -20.89 5.93
C PHE A 136 -10.24 -20.40 5.27
N ASN A 137 -11.38 -20.86 5.79
CA ASN A 137 -12.67 -20.30 5.45
C ASN A 137 -13.07 -19.33 6.57
N PHE A 138 -13.08 -18.03 6.27
CA PHE A 138 -13.43 -16.99 7.23
C PHE A 138 -14.93 -16.94 7.56
N PHE A 139 -15.78 -17.67 6.84
CA PHE A 139 -17.22 -17.73 7.04
C PHE A 139 -17.72 -19.04 7.64
N ASP A 140 -16.84 -20.04 7.79
CA ASP A 140 -17.17 -21.26 8.51
C ASP A 140 -17.30 -20.98 10.02
N SER A 141 -18.38 -21.42 10.65
CA SER A 141 -18.70 -21.10 12.05
C SER A 141 -17.66 -21.65 13.04
N THR A 142 -17.13 -22.85 12.77
CA THR A 142 -16.12 -23.49 13.62
C THR A 142 -14.78 -22.76 13.51
N GLN A 143 -14.39 -22.37 12.29
CA GLN A 143 -13.17 -21.60 12.06
C GLN A 143 -13.30 -20.18 12.61
N GLN A 144 -14.46 -19.52 12.48
CA GLN A 144 -14.69 -18.22 13.10
C GLN A 144 -14.53 -18.27 14.61
N THR A 145 -15.13 -19.27 15.27
CA THR A 145 -15.00 -19.45 16.71
C THR A 145 -13.54 -19.63 17.11
N SER A 146 -12.79 -20.44 16.33
CA SER A 146 -11.36 -20.67 16.55
C SER A 146 -10.51 -19.41 16.36
N LEU A 147 -10.78 -18.60 15.33
CA LEU A 147 -10.07 -17.35 15.06
C LEU A 147 -10.42 -16.27 16.10
N ARG A 148 -11.68 -16.19 16.56
CA ARG A 148 -12.11 -15.28 17.64
C ARG A 148 -11.44 -15.63 18.96
N ALA A 149 -11.29 -16.91 19.29
CA ALA A 149 -10.58 -17.32 20.50
C ALA A 149 -9.15 -16.76 20.53
N LEU A 150 -8.47 -16.70 19.38
CA LEU A 150 -7.12 -16.13 19.27
C LEU A 150 -7.05 -14.60 19.46
N GLN A 151 -8.18 -13.87 19.43
CA GLN A 151 -8.20 -12.42 19.70
C GLN A 151 -8.10 -12.07 21.18
N ARG A 152 -8.24 -13.05 22.07
CA ARG A 152 -8.24 -12.77 23.51
C ARG A 152 -6.91 -12.11 23.93
N PRO A 153 -6.95 -11.04 24.76
CA PRO A 153 -5.74 -10.31 25.15
C PRO A 153 -4.67 -11.19 25.80
N GLU A 154 -5.07 -12.21 26.56
CA GLU A 154 -4.18 -13.18 27.20
C GLU A 154 -3.19 -13.82 26.22
N PHE A 155 -3.60 -14.11 24.99
CA PHE A 155 -2.75 -14.70 23.96
C PHE A 155 -1.78 -13.70 23.31
N ASN A 156 -2.07 -12.40 23.37
CA ASN A 156 -1.11 -11.37 22.96
C ASN A 156 -0.07 -11.09 24.04
N ILE A 157 -0.41 -11.27 25.32
CA ILE A 157 0.50 -11.02 26.45
C ILE A 157 1.42 -12.22 26.69
N GLN A 158 0.83 -13.42 26.79
CA GLN A 158 1.55 -14.61 27.22
C GLN A 158 1.93 -15.51 26.04
N GLY A 159 1.34 -15.32 24.87
CA GLY A 159 1.45 -16.26 23.75
C GLY A 159 0.44 -17.41 23.86
N ILE A 160 0.28 -18.13 22.76
CA ILE A 160 -0.72 -19.17 22.57
C ILE A 160 -0.13 -20.54 22.93
N ARG A 161 -0.72 -21.19 23.92
CA ARG A 161 -0.48 -22.60 24.24
C ARG A 161 -1.73 -23.42 23.92
N ARG A 162 -1.54 -24.67 23.47
CA ARG A 162 -2.66 -25.59 23.19
C ARG A 162 -3.62 -25.75 24.39
N ALA A 163 -3.06 -25.94 25.59
CA ALA A 163 -3.83 -26.18 26.82
C ALA A 163 -4.68 -24.96 27.23
N ASP A 164 -4.20 -23.76 26.93
CA ASP A 164 -4.94 -22.52 27.23
C ASP A 164 -6.02 -22.29 26.17
N LEU A 165 -5.69 -22.53 24.89
CA LEU A 165 -6.64 -22.40 23.78
C LEU A 165 -7.79 -23.43 23.85
N SER A 166 -7.54 -24.65 24.36
CA SER A 166 -8.58 -25.68 24.49
C SER A 166 -9.72 -25.28 25.42
N ARG A 167 -9.48 -24.37 26.37
CA ARG A 167 -10.54 -23.87 27.28
C ARG A 167 -11.63 -23.08 26.54
N PHE A 168 -11.29 -22.51 25.39
CA PHE A 168 -12.21 -21.71 24.57
C PHE A 168 -12.77 -22.46 23.36
N LEU A 169 -12.24 -23.65 23.09
CA LEU A 169 -12.62 -24.48 21.95
C LEU A 169 -12.91 -25.92 22.42
N PRO A 170 -13.90 -26.13 23.30
CA PRO A 170 -14.17 -27.44 23.91
C PRO A 170 -14.56 -28.51 22.88
N ASN A 171 -15.11 -28.09 21.74
CA ASN A 171 -15.54 -28.99 20.67
C ASN A 171 -14.39 -29.54 19.82
N LEU A 172 -13.15 -29.05 20.02
CA LEU A 172 -11.98 -29.53 19.29
C LEU A 172 -11.20 -30.54 20.14
N SER A 173 -11.03 -31.75 19.59
CA SER A 173 -10.14 -32.75 20.19
C SER A 173 -8.68 -32.28 20.22
N VAL A 174 -7.89 -32.87 21.12
CA VAL A 174 -6.44 -32.54 21.27
C VAL A 174 -5.67 -32.71 19.95
N SER A 175 -5.99 -33.75 19.18
CA SER A 175 -5.38 -34.02 17.87
C SER A 175 -5.77 -32.96 16.84
N SER A 176 -7.06 -32.59 16.78
CA SER A 176 -7.54 -31.50 15.92
C SER A 176 -6.92 -30.16 16.27
N MET A 177 -6.77 -29.84 17.56
CA MET A 177 -6.12 -28.61 18.01
C MET A 177 -4.64 -28.55 17.60
N THR A 178 -3.93 -29.67 17.72
CA THR A 178 -2.52 -29.78 17.32
C THR A 178 -2.38 -29.57 15.81
N ARG A 179 -3.24 -30.19 15.00
CA ARG A 179 -3.29 -29.97 13.55
C ARG A 179 -3.66 -28.52 13.20
N TYR A 180 -4.59 -27.92 13.92
CA TYR A 180 -5.00 -26.53 13.73
C TYR A 180 -3.84 -25.55 13.97
N LEU A 181 -3.13 -25.68 15.10
CA LEU A 181 -1.92 -24.89 15.38
C LEU A 181 -0.83 -25.11 14.33
N GLY A 182 -0.62 -26.36 13.91
CA GLY A 182 0.29 -26.69 12.81
C GLY A 182 -0.09 -25.98 11.50
N ARG A 183 -1.39 -25.97 11.17
CA ARG A 183 -1.92 -25.27 9.98
C ARG A 183 -1.71 -23.76 10.09
N LEU A 184 -2.05 -23.14 11.23
CA LEU A 184 -1.79 -21.72 11.47
C LEU A 184 -0.31 -21.37 11.26
N ARG A 185 0.62 -22.21 11.71
CA ARG A 185 2.06 -22.03 11.48
C ARG A 185 2.44 -22.13 10.01
N LYS A 186 1.99 -23.17 9.30
CA LYS A 186 2.35 -23.40 7.89
C LYS A 186 1.78 -22.33 6.95
N PHE A 187 0.70 -21.66 7.35
CA PHE A 187 0.15 -20.47 6.68
C PHE A 187 0.71 -19.13 7.21
N GLY A 188 1.55 -19.16 8.24
CA GLY A 188 2.25 -17.98 8.77
C GLY A 188 1.41 -17.07 9.65
N LEU A 189 0.28 -17.54 10.18
CA LEU A 189 -0.58 -16.80 11.11
C LEU A 189 0.02 -16.77 12.53
N ILE A 190 0.72 -17.83 12.92
CA ILE A 190 1.46 -17.90 14.19
C ILE A 190 2.90 -18.35 13.96
N LYS A 191 3.80 -17.96 14.87
CA LYS A 191 5.18 -18.43 14.94
C LYS A 191 5.41 -19.15 16.26
N LYS A 192 6.24 -20.19 16.27
CA LYS A 192 6.61 -20.90 17.50
C LYS A 192 7.68 -20.09 18.25
N VAL A 193 7.55 -19.97 19.56
CA VAL A 193 8.56 -19.36 20.43
C VAL A 193 9.68 -20.37 20.65
N ALA A 194 10.94 -19.92 20.58
CA ALA A 194 12.10 -20.79 20.78
C ALA A 194 12.07 -21.42 22.19
N HIS A 195 12.47 -22.69 22.29
CA HIS A 195 12.53 -23.44 23.56
C HIS A 195 11.22 -23.47 24.37
N SER A 196 10.07 -23.25 23.73
CA SER A 196 8.76 -23.24 24.38
C SER A 196 7.71 -23.99 23.56
N ASP A 197 6.60 -24.35 24.19
CA ASP A 197 5.39 -24.83 23.53
C ASP A 197 4.42 -23.70 23.13
N ARG A 198 4.83 -22.45 23.37
CA ARG A 198 4.07 -21.23 23.06
C ARG A 198 4.26 -20.78 21.61
N HIS A 199 3.26 -20.04 21.14
CA HIS A 199 3.24 -19.44 19.81
C HIS A 199 2.79 -17.98 19.87
N ASP A 200 3.42 -17.12 19.09
CA ASP A 200 2.99 -15.72 18.96
C ASP A 200 2.20 -15.53 17.68
N LEU A 201 1.21 -14.63 17.71
CA LEU A 201 0.59 -14.13 16.49
C LEU A 201 1.62 -13.36 15.65
N THR A 202 1.65 -13.64 14.35
CA THR A 202 2.41 -12.81 13.41
C THR A 202 1.63 -11.53 13.07
N ARG A 203 2.26 -10.58 12.37
CA ARG A 203 1.55 -9.40 11.85
C ARG A 203 0.41 -9.80 10.91
N LEU A 204 0.66 -10.78 10.03
CA LEU A 204 -0.37 -11.36 9.17
C LEU A 204 -1.49 -12.00 10.00
N GLY A 205 -1.14 -12.78 11.02
CA GLY A 205 -2.08 -13.42 11.94
C GLY A 205 -3.05 -12.42 12.54
N ARG A 206 -2.51 -11.37 13.17
CA ARG A 206 -3.32 -10.29 13.76
C ARG A 206 -4.22 -9.62 12.72
N SER A 207 -3.67 -9.20 11.59
CA SER A 207 -4.44 -8.53 10.54
C SER A 207 -5.54 -9.41 9.94
N ALA A 208 -5.26 -10.68 9.65
CA ALA A 208 -6.23 -11.60 9.07
C ALA A 208 -7.37 -11.93 10.04
N ILE A 209 -7.04 -12.22 11.30
CA ILE A 209 -8.02 -12.52 12.35
C ILE A 209 -8.89 -11.28 12.63
N ALA A 210 -8.29 -10.10 12.72
CA ALA A 210 -9.03 -8.84 12.91
C ALA A 210 -9.96 -8.56 11.72
N ALA A 211 -9.46 -8.69 10.48
CA ALA A 211 -10.26 -8.48 9.28
C ALA A 211 -11.45 -9.44 9.20
N ALA A 212 -11.23 -10.74 9.44
CA ALA A 212 -12.28 -11.75 9.43
C ALA A 212 -13.37 -11.47 10.49
N CYS A 213 -12.98 -11.09 11.70
CA CYS A 213 -13.98 -10.78 12.74
C CYS A 213 -14.70 -9.46 12.44
N ARG A 214 -13.99 -8.46 11.90
CA ARG A 214 -14.55 -7.15 11.54
C ARG A 214 -15.58 -7.27 10.43
N ILE A 215 -15.27 -7.96 9.33
CA ILE A 215 -16.21 -8.13 8.21
C ILE A 215 -17.48 -8.85 8.66
N THR A 216 -17.36 -9.88 9.49
CA THR A 216 -18.53 -10.59 9.98
C THR A 216 -19.35 -9.73 10.95
N ALA A 217 -18.73 -9.17 11.99
CA ALA A 217 -19.45 -8.50 13.08
C ALA A 217 -19.95 -7.09 12.73
N GLN A 218 -19.23 -6.35 11.89
CA GLN A 218 -19.54 -4.94 11.60
C GLN A 218 -20.16 -4.72 10.23
N ILE A 219 -20.03 -5.66 9.30
CA ILE A 219 -20.56 -5.51 7.94
C ILE A 219 -21.71 -6.49 7.71
N ILE A 220 -21.44 -7.80 7.84
CA ILE A 220 -22.43 -8.83 7.48
C ILE A 220 -23.58 -8.89 8.48
N VAL A 221 -23.29 -9.01 9.79
CA VAL A 221 -24.34 -9.14 10.81
C VAL A 221 -25.31 -7.94 10.82
N PRO A 222 -24.85 -6.68 10.82
CA PRO A 222 -25.76 -5.53 10.76
C PRO A 222 -26.59 -5.47 9.47
N ALA A 223 -26.00 -5.82 8.32
CA ALA A 223 -26.73 -5.85 7.05
C ALA A 223 -27.86 -6.89 7.06
N LEU A 224 -27.63 -8.06 7.69
CA LEU A 224 -28.65 -9.10 7.83
C LEU A 224 -29.69 -8.78 8.91
N ALA A 225 -29.32 -8.04 9.95
CA ALA A 225 -30.25 -7.65 11.01
C ALA A 225 -31.38 -6.73 10.50
N GLY A 226 -31.13 -5.93 9.46
CA GLY A 226 -32.15 -5.12 8.79
C GLY A 226 -33.03 -5.88 7.79
N ALA A 227 -32.65 -7.11 7.44
CA ALA A 227 -33.42 -8.01 6.59
C ALA A 227 -34.31 -8.91 7.46
N THR A 228 -35.23 -8.30 8.21
CA THR A 228 -36.30 -9.07 8.86
C THR A 228 -37.33 -9.48 7.81
N ALA A 229 -37.68 -10.78 7.80
CA ALA A 229 -38.81 -11.31 7.06
C ALA A 229 -40.14 -10.74 7.53
#